data_AF-A0A3C0IZQ0-F1
#
_entry.id   AF-A0A3C0IZQ0-F1
#
_cell.length_a   1.000
_cell.length_b   1.000
_cell.length_c   1.000
_cell.angle_alpha   90.00
_cell.angle_beta   90.00
_cell.angle_gamma   90.00
#
_symmetry.space_group_name_H-M   'P 1'
#
loop_
_entity.id
_entity.type
_entity.pdbx_description
1 polymer ?
#
loop_
_entity_poly.entity_id
_entity_poly.type
_entity_poly.pdbx_seq_one_letter_code
_entity_poly.pdbx_strand_id
1 'polypeptide(L)' 'SISCGGVVVEPGDIVVGDEDGVVVVPRREAEAVAEKVRDRIAKEDAWLKIVEGGGFIAIDSADEIIAAKKADIK' A
#
# COMPACT_ATOMS: atom_id res chain seq x y z
N SER A 1 -2.00 -20.91 -18.85
CA SER A 1 -1.46 -19.56 -18.69
C SER A 1 -1.52 -18.77 -20.00
N ILE A 2 -1.63 -17.44 -19.88
CA ILE A 2 -1.31 -16.49 -20.95
C ILE A 2 -0.35 -15.42 -20.39
N SER A 3 0.33 -14.69 -21.27
CA SER A 3 1.06 -13.48 -20.91
C SER A 3 0.26 -12.25 -21.34
N CYS A 4 -0.04 -11.35 -20.40
CA CYS A 4 -0.75 -10.10 -20.63
C CYS A 4 -0.06 -8.97 -19.87
N GLY A 5 0.33 -7.90 -20.56
CA GLY A 5 1.03 -6.76 -19.92
C GLY A 5 2.36 -7.12 -19.26
N GLY A 6 3.02 -8.20 -19.72
CA GLY A 6 4.26 -8.71 -19.10
C GLY A 6 4.05 -9.56 -17.84
N VAL A 7 2.79 -9.82 -17.45
CA VAL A 7 2.42 -10.65 -16.30
C VAL A 7 1.84 -11.98 -16.78
N VAL A 8 2.18 -13.07 -16.11
CA VAL A 8 1.59 -14.39 -16.35
C VAL A 8 0.24 -14.47 -15.64
N VAL A 9 -0.80 -14.84 -16.39
CA VAL A 9 -2.17 -14.99 -15.88
C VAL A 9 -2.62 -16.44 -16.07
N GLU A 10 -3.07 -17.07 -15.00
CA GLU A 10 -3.65 -18.40 -15.02
C GLU A 10 -5.19 -18.36 -14.96
N PRO A 11 -5.88 -19.35 -15.56
CA PRO A 11 -7.31 -19.52 -15.35
C PRO A 11 -7.65 -19.61 -13.85
N GLY A 12 -8.49 -18.69 -13.39
CA GLY A 12 -8.94 -18.62 -11.99
C GLY A 12 -8.19 -17.59 -11.14
N ASP A 13 -7.16 -16.92 -11.66
CA ASP A 13 -6.58 -15.75 -10.99
C ASP A 13 -7.58 -14.58 -10.97
N ILE A 14 -7.44 -13.72 -9.97
CA ILE A 14 -8.29 -12.55 -9.78
C ILE A 14 -7.63 -11.37 -10.48
N VAL A 15 -8.36 -10.71 -11.38
CA VAL A 15 -7.89 -9.51 -12.08
C VAL A 15 -8.70 -8.32 -11.56
N VAL A 16 -8.02 -7.30 -11.06
CA VAL A 16 -8.62 -6.06 -10.55
C VAL A 16 -8.03 -4.90 -11.34
N GLY A 17 -8.88 -3.96 -11.75
CA GLY A 17 -8.42 -2.75 -12.43
C GLY A 17 -9.19 -1.52 -11.99
N ASP A 18 -8.49 -0.40 -11.97
CA ASP A 18 -8.96 0.94 -11.63
C ASP A 18 -8.34 1.98 -12.59
N GLU A 19 -8.38 3.25 -12.19
CA GLU A 19 -7.83 4.37 -12.98
C GLU A 19 -6.29 4.38 -13.01
N ASP A 20 -5.62 3.75 -12.04
CA ASP A 20 -4.16 3.68 -11.95
C ASP A 20 -3.59 2.51 -12.77
N GLY A 21 -4.35 1.41 -12.89
CA GLY A 21 -3.98 0.30 -13.76
C GLY A 21 -4.70 -1.01 -13.48
N VAL A 22 -4.01 -2.11 -13.76
CA VAL A 22 -4.54 -3.47 -13.62
C VAL A 22 -3.55 -4.33 -12.84
N VAL A 23 -4.05 -5.08 -11.87
CA VAL A 23 -3.31 -6.04 -11.05
C VAL A 23 -3.88 -7.45 -11.23
N VAL A 24 -2.99 -8.45 -11.18
CA VAL A 24 -3.35 -9.87 -11.20
C VAL A 24 -2.94 -10.49 -9.87
N VAL A 25 -3.90 -11.09 -9.17
CA VAL A 25 -3.70 -11.79 -7.91
C VAL A 25 -3.84 -13.29 -8.15
N PRO A 26 -2.76 -14.08 -7.96
CA PRO A 26 -2.82 -15.53 -8.10
C PRO A 26 -3.87 -16.12 -7.17
N ARG A 27 -4.71 -17.04 -7.67
CA ARG A 27 -5.81 -17.63 -6.88
C ARG A 27 -5.35 -18.20 -5.54
N ARG A 28 -4.16 -18.83 -5.53
CA ARG A 28 -3.56 -19.46 -4.34
C ARG A 28 -3.12 -18.46 -3.27
N GLU A 29 -2.98 -17.18 -3.61
CA GLU A 29 -2.54 -16.11 -2.70
C GLU A 29 -3.70 -15.17 -2.31
N ALA A 30 -4.87 -15.34 -2.92
CA ALA A 30 -5.99 -14.42 -2.81
C ALA A 30 -6.39 -14.12 -1.35
N GLU A 31 -6.43 -15.13 -0.48
CA GLU A 31 -6.80 -14.96 0.93
C GLU A 31 -5.76 -14.13 1.71
N ALA A 32 -4.47 -14.45 1.54
CA ALA A 32 -3.38 -13.72 2.18
C ALA A 32 -3.28 -12.27 1.66
N VAL A 33 -3.51 -12.05 0.37
CA VAL A 33 -3.57 -10.71 -0.20
C VAL A 33 -4.77 -9.94 0.37
N ALA A 34 -5.95 -10.56 0.47
CA ALA A 34 -7.14 -9.92 1.01
C ALA A 34 -6.95 -9.50 2.48
N GLU A 35 -6.29 -10.32 3.30
CA GLU A 35 -5.95 -9.95 4.68
C GLU A 35 -5.04 -8.72 4.73
N LYS A 36 -3.94 -8.72 3.95
CA LYS A 36 -3.00 -7.58 3.90
C LYS A 36 -3.66 -6.30 3.38
N VAL A 37 -4.58 -6.41 2.42
CA VAL A 37 -5.34 -5.26 1.90
C VAL A 37 -6.26 -4.68 2.98
N ARG A 38 -6.93 -5.52 3.78
CA ARG A 38 -7.74 -5.03 4.91
C ARG A 38 -6.89 -4.27 5.94
N ASP A 39 -5.71 -4.78 6.28
CA ASP A 39 -4.79 -4.11 7.20
C ASP A 39 -4.28 -2.77 6.63
N ARG A 40 -4.04 -2.72 5.32
CA ARG A 40 -3.65 -1.50 4.60
C ARG A 40 -4.74 -0.43 4.68
N ILE A 41 -5.98 -0.80 4.33
CA ILE A 41 -7.14 0.11 4.37
C ILE A 41 -7.34 0.66 5.79
N ALA A 42 -7.27 -0.19 6.81
CA ALA A 42 -7.41 0.26 8.20
C ALA A 42 -6.32 1.27 8.62
N LYS A 43 -5.09 1.10 8.16
CA LYS A 43 -4.00 2.06 8.38
C LYS A 43 -4.25 3.37 7.64
N GLU A 44 -4.67 3.30 6.38
CA GLU A 44 -4.96 4.46 5.55
C GLU A 44 -6.14 5.28 6.11
N ASP A 45 -7.18 4.62 6.64
CA ASP A 45 -8.29 5.29 7.34
C ASP A 45 -7.82 6.03 8.60
N ALA A 46 -6.90 5.44 9.37
CA ALA A 46 -6.33 6.08 10.55
C ALA A 46 -5.46 7.28 10.17
N TRP A 47 -4.68 7.14 9.10
CA TRP A 47 -3.84 8.18 8.52
C TRP A 47 -4.65 9.36 8.00
N LEU A 48 -5.76 9.11 7.33
CA LEU A 48 -6.64 10.15 6.83
C LEU A 48 -7.13 11.05 7.97
N LYS A 49 -7.56 10.46 9.09
CA LYS A 49 -7.98 11.22 10.29
C LYS A 49 -6.88 12.09 10.88
N ILE A 50 -5.64 11.61 10.86
CA ILE A 50 -4.47 12.39 11.32
C ILE A 50 -4.28 13.62 10.44
N VAL A 51 -4.30 13.43 9.12
CA VAL A 51 -4.09 14.50 8.15
C VAL A 51 -5.22 15.51 8.17
N GLU A 52 -6.48 15.06 8.25
CA GLU A 52 -7.65 15.94 8.40
C GLU A 52 -7.58 16.79 9.68
N GLY A 53 -6.98 16.26 10.74
CA GLY A 53 -6.71 16.98 11.99
C GLY A 53 -5.50 17.92 11.94
N GLY A 54 -4.85 18.08 10.79
CA GLY A 54 -3.64 18.90 10.62
C GLY A 54 -2.35 18.24 11.13
N GLY A 55 -2.40 16.93 11.41
CA GLY A 55 -1.24 16.12 11.77
C GLY A 55 -0.45 15.64 10.56
N PHE A 56 0.75 15.12 10.80
CA PHE A 56 1.64 14.58 9.78
C PHE A 56 1.89 13.09 10.03
N ILE A 57 1.89 12.30 8.96
CA ILE A 57 2.24 10.87 9.02
C ILE A 57 3.73 10.75 8.72
N ALA A 58 4.46 10.15 9.64
CA ALA A 58 5.85 9.75 9.41
C ALA A 58 5.86 8.45 8.61
N ILE A 59 6.24 8.52 7.33
CA ILE A 59 6.49 7.34 6.47
C ILE A 59 7.88 6.75 6.73
N ASP A 60 8.79 7.58 7.21
CA ASP A 60 10.10 7.21 7.72
C ASP A 60 9.96 6.99 9.23
N SER A 61 10.77 6.11 9.84
CA SER A 61 10.69 5.91 11.29
C SER A 61 10.75 7.25 12.03
N ALA A 62 9.94 7.43 13.09
CA ALA A 62 9.93 8.69 13.84
C ALA A 62 11.35 9.12 14.28
N ASP A 63 12.25 8.14 14.46
CA ASP A 63 13.67 8.33 14.74
C ASP A 63 14.43 9.05 13.61
N GLU A 64 14.16 8.75 12.34
CA GLU A 64 14.80 9.40 11.17
C GLU A 64 14.35 10.85 11.00
N ILE A 65 13.07 11.15 11.24
CA ILE A 65 12.53 12.52 11.18
C ILE A 65 13.08 13.38 12.33
N ILE A 66 13.20 12.82 13.54
CA ILE A 66 13.79 13.49 14.70
C ILE A 66 15.29 13.75 14.45
N ALA A 67 16.00 12.82 13.83
CA ALA A 67 17.40 13.00 13.46
C ALA A 67 17.60 14.11 12.41
N ALA A 68 16.75 14.15 11.38
CA ALA A 68 16.83 15.18 10.33
C ALA A 68 16.56 16.60 10.87
N LYS A 69 15.57 16.77 11.77
CA LYS A 69 15.25 18.10 12.35
C LYS A 69 16.27 18.62 13.37
N LYS A 70 17.02 17.74 14.05
CA LYS A 70 18.10 18.15 14.97
C LYS A 70 19.34 18.68 14.25
N ALA A 71 19.53 18.36 12.96
CA ALA A 71 20.69 18.78 12.20
C ALA A 71 20.62 20.26 11.73
N ASP A 72 19.42 20.85 11.70
CA ASP A 72 19.16 22.17 11.11
C ASP A 72 18.96 23.29 12.14
N ILE A 73 19.28 23.04 13.42
CA ILE A 73 19.40 24.09 14.43
C ILE A 73 20.90 24.28 14.73
N LYS A 74 21.55 25.14 13.95
CA LYS A 74 22.77 25.84 14.33
C LYS A 74 22.49 27.33 14.43
#